data_AF-A0A7X7BAI7-F1
#
_entry.id   AF-A0A7X7BAI7-F1
#
_cell.length_a   1.000
_cell.length_b   1.000
_cell.length_c   1.000
_cell.angle_alpha   90.00
_cell.angle_beta   90.00
_cell.angle_gamma   90.00
#
_symmetry.space_group_name_H-M   'P 1'
#
loop_
_entity.id
_entity.type
_entity.pdbx_description
1 polymer ?
#
loop_
_entity_poly.entity_id
_entity_poly.type
_entity_poly.pdbx_seq_one_letter_code
_entity_poly.pdbx_strand_id
1 'polypeptide(L)'
;MRSALAYQPELFTEEPDVALTHARFNGRFDRMVEKVIVIPLYGRSSEFATIDDALRFLDGHSVYEGCGDFRKYEVLISFTNGDRVEGSFKDKTKVRDFLQFIAKQ
;
A
#
# COMPACT_ATOMS: atom_id res chain seq x y z
N MET A 1 -67.21 46.29 16.63
CA MET A 1 -67.57 46.50 15.21
C MET A 1 -66.35 46.19 14.34
N ARG A 2 -66.53 45.30 13.33
CA ARG A 2 -65.70 44.99 12.13
C ARG A 2 -64.26 44.47 12.37
N SER A 3 -63.80 43.26 12.00
CA SER A 3 -64.00 42.25 10.92
C SER A 3 -62.88 42.24 9.87
N ALA A 4 -62.29 41.04 9.67
CA ALA A 4 -61.62 40.46 8.48
C ALA A 4 -60.29 41.10 8.00
N LEU A 5 -59.31 40.40 7.39
CA LEU A 5 -59.22 39.12 6.68
C LEU A 5 -57.74 38.66 6.62
N ALA A 6 -57.52 37.36 6.42
CA ALA A 6 -56.24 36.65 6.36
C ALA A 6 -55.34 36.96 5.13
N TYR A 7 -54.02 36.76 5.29
CA TYR A 7 -53.13 36.25 4.23
C TYR A 7 -51.87 35.61 4.86
N GLN A 8 -51.69 34.30 4.68
CA GLN A 8 -50.38 33.62 4.69
C GLN A 8 -50.09 33.20 3.24
N PRO A 9 -48.86 33.39 2.74
CA PRO A 9 -48.07 32.22 2.40
C PRO A 9 -46.56 32.41 2.63
N GLU A 10 -45.96 31.37 3.20
CA GLU A 10 -44.66 30.78 2.87
C GLU A 10 -43.65 31.66 2.12
N LEU A 11 -42.58 32.05 2.83
CA LEU A 11 -41.28 32.21 2.19
C LEU A 11 -40.31 31.26 2.89
N PHE A 12 -40.14 30.11 2.24
CA PHE A 12 -38.98 29.26 2.36
C PHE A 12 -37.70 30.12 2.36
N THR A 13 -37.04 30.19 3.49
CA THR A 13 -35.57 30.20 3.49
C THR A 13 -35.16 28.95 4.24
N GLU A 14 -35.09 27.84 3.48
CA GLU A 14 -34.23 26.73 3.87
C GLU A 14 -32.85 27.35 4.07
N GLU A 15 -32.39 27.47 5.31
CA GLU A 15 -30.96 27.53 5.52
C GLU A 15 -30.42 26.21 4.96
N PRO A 16 -29.47 26.21 4.00
CA PRO A 16 -28.84 24.98 3.60
C PRO A 16 -28.13 24.45 4.83
N ASP A 17 -28.71 23.42 5.43
CA ASP A 17 -28.15 22.66 6.52
C ASP A 17 -26.70 22.36 6.15
N VAL A 18 -25.78 22.88 6.96
CA VAL A 18 -24.32 22.80 6.78
C VAL A 18 -23.82 21.35 6.98
N ALA A 19 -24.73 20.37 6.88
CA ALA A 19 -24.56 18.93 7.02
C ALA A 19 -24.13 18.22 5.73
N LEU A 20 -23.46 18.90 4.80
CA LEU A 20 -22.80 18.28 3.65
C LEU A 20 -21.30 18.59 3.66
N THR A 21 -20.59 18.19 4.71
CA THR A 21 -19.12 18.13 4.69
C THR A 21 -18.55 16.86 5.28
N HIS A 22 -19.30 15.77 5.26
CA HIS A 22 -18.74 14.43 5.42
C HIS A 22 -19.48 13.52 4.45
N ALA A 23 -19.08 13.55 3.19
CA ALA A 23 -19.37 12.45 2.28
C ALA A 23 -19.01 11.17 3.03
N ARG A 24 -20.02 10.38 3.43
CA ARG A 24 -19.80 9.01 3.88
C ARG A 24 -19.19 8.30 2.68
N PHE A 25 -17.88 8.11 2.73
CA PHE A 25 -17.17 7.26 1.80
C PHE A 25 -17.65 5.82 2.05
N ASN A 26 -18.75 5.45 1.41
CA ASN A 26 -19.37 4.13 1.48
C ASN A 26 -18.68 3.09 0.57
N GLY A 27 -17.50 3.40 0.04
CA GLY A 27 -16.71 2.46 -0.73
C GLY A 27 -15.52 2.01 0.08
N ARG A 28 -15.64 0.97 0.92
CA ARG A 28 -14.47 0.12 1.11
C ARG A 28 -14.15 -0.40 -0.29
N PHE A 29 -13.22 0.24 -0.98
CA PHE A 29 -12.44 -0.46 -1.97
C PHE A 29 -11.70 -1.50 -1.15
N ASP A 30 -12.33 -2.68 -0.95
CA ASP A 30 -11.66 -3.85 -0.42
C ASP A 30 -10.55 -4.11 -1.42
N ARG A 31 -9.38 -3.52 -1.15
CA ARG A 31 -8.20 -3.75 -1.97
C ARG A 31 -7.87 -5.21 -1.72
N MET A 32 -8.17 -6.05 -2.70
CA MET A 32 -7.88 -7.47 -2.60
C MET A 32 -6.41 -7.65 -2.95
N VAL A 33 -5.74 -8.54 -2.21
CA VAL A 33 -4.39 -8.96 -2.59
C VAL A 33 -4.48 -9.65 -3.94
N GLU A 34 -3.88 -9.05 -4.96
CA GLU A 34 -3.83 -9.59 -6.31
C GLU A 34 -2.67 -10.57 -6.44
N LYS A 35 -1.52 -10.25 -5.84
CA LYS A 35 -0.29 -11.06 -5.95
C LYS A 35 0.56 -10.94 -4.69
N VAL A 36 1.14 -12.05 -4.25
CA VAL A 36 2.18 -12.10 -3.22
C VAL A 36 3.39 -12.83 -3.79
N ILE A 37 4.57 -12.21 -3.71
CA ILE A 37 5.85 -12.80 -4.10
C ILE A 37 6.74 -12.82 -2.87
N VAL A 38 7.33 -13.98 -2.56
CA VAL A 38 8.36 -14.11 -1.52
C VAL A 38 9.63 -14.64 -2.18
N ILE A 39 10.69 -13.83 -2.16
CA ILE A 39 11.96 -14.12 -2.81
C ILE A 39 13.01 -14.36 -1.72
N PRO A 40 13.40 -15.62 -1.45
CA PRO A 40 14.55 -15.89 -0.58
C PRO A 40 15.85 -15.60 -1.34
N LEU A 41 16.67 -14.69 -0.80
CA LEU A 41 17.96 -14.33 -1.37
C LEU A 41 19.08 -15.08 -0.65
N TYR A 42 19.89 -15.78 -1.45
CA TYR A 42 21.09 -16.48 -1.04
C TYR A 42 22.30 -15.89 -1.74
N GLY A 43 23.50 -16.03 -1.16
CA GLY A 43 24.75 -15.60 -1.80
C GLY A 43 25.52 -14.56 -1.00
N ARG A 44 26.49 -13.91 -1.65
CA ARG A 44 27.37 -12.90 -1.03
C ARG A 44 27.01 -11.51 -1.56
N SER A 45 27.20 -10.48 -0.74
CA SER A 45 27.18 -9.09 -1.19
C SER A 45 28.62 -8.70 -1.47
N SER A 46 28.80 -8.05 -2.60
CA SER A 46 30.02 -7.32 -2.89
C SER A 46 29.71 -5.85 -2.67
N GLU A 47 30.50 -5.20 -1.83
CA GLU A 47 30.41 -3.77 -1.59
C GLU A 47 31.56 -3.09 -2.34
N PHE A 48 31.26 -1.99 -3.01
CA PHE A 48 32.20 -1.26 -3.84
C PHE A 48 32.23 0.20 -3.41
N ALA A 49 33.42 0.81 -3.47
CA ALA A 49 33.59 2.22 -3.12
C ALA A 49 33.05 3.16 -4.21
N THR A 50 33.00 2.70 -5.47
CA THR A 50 32.56 3.48 -6.63
C THR A 50 31.67 2.68 -7.57
N ILE A 51 30.92 3.38 -8.42
CA ILE A 51 30.09 2.76 -9.47
C ILE A 51 30.99 2.07 -10.52
N ASP A 52 32.12 2.66 -10.89
CA ASP A 52 33.06 2.06 -11.86
C ASP A 52 33.61 0.71 -11.39
N ASP A 53 33.92 0.57 -10.09
CA ASP A 53 34.36 -0.71 -9.52
C ASP A 53 33.24 -1.76 -9.56
N ALA A 54 31.99 -1.36 -9.32
CA ALA A 54 30.83 -2.24 -9.42
C ALA A 54 30.59 -2.69 -10.88
N LEU A 55 30.74 -1.79 -11.86
CA LEU A 55 30.62 -2.12 -13.29
C LEU A 55 31.71 -3.09 -13.73
N ARG A 56 32.96 -2.84 -13.37
CA ARG A 56 34.09 -3.76 -13.66
C ARG A 56 33.87 -5.13 -13.05
N PHE A 57 33.31 -5.20 -11.85
CA PHE A 57 32.93 -6.47 -11.25
C PHE A 57 31.86 -7.18 -12.09
N LEU A 58 30.80 -6.49 -12.51
CA LEU A 58 29.73 -7.08 -13.32
C LEU A 58 30.23 -7.60 -14.67
N ASP A 59 31.13 -6.88 -15.34
CA ASP A 59 31.71 -7.29 -16.62
C ASP A 59 32.46 -8.63 -16.53
N GLY A 60 33.11 -8.89 -15.38
CA GLY A 60 33.85 -10.12 -15.12
C GLY A 60 33.06 -11.19 -14.36
N HIS A 61 31.84 -10.88 -13.89
CA HIS A 61 31.09 -11.77 -13.02
C HIS A 61 30.30 -12.81 -13.83
N SER A 62 30.67 -14.08 -13.71
CA SER A 62 29.84 -15.18 -14.18
C SER A 62 28.76 -15.48 -13.14
N VAL A 63 27.51 -15.63 -13.60
CA VAL A 63 26.36 -15.96 -12.73
C VAL A 63 26.68 -17.24 -11.97
N TYR A 64 26.83 -17.12 -10.65
CA TYR A 64 27.15 -18.23 -9.77
C TYR A 64 25.94 -19.16 -9.62
N GLU A 65 26.08 -20.42 -10.02
CA GLU A 65 25.01 -21.45 -9.94
C GLU A 65 24.92 -22.14 -8.56
N GLY A 66 25.78 -21.79 -7.61
CA GLY A 66 25.79 -22.42 -6.28
C GLY A 66 24.82 -21.80 -5.27
N CYS A 67 24.45 -22.56 -4.25
CA CYS A 67 23.68 -22.08 -3.11
C CYS A 67 24.65 -21.43 -2.09
N GLY A 68 24.64 -20.10 -1.96
CA GLY A 68 25.37 -19.39 -0.90
C GLY A 68 24.56 -19.30 0.40
N ASP A 69 25.09 -18.62 1.41
CA ASP A 69 24.38 -18.42 2.69
C ASP A 69 23.07 -17.65 2.48
N PHE A 70 22.07 -17.98 3.29
CA PHE A 70 20.82 -17.21 3.34
C PHE A 70 21.08 -15.78 3.80
N ARG A 71 20.47 -14.81 3.12
CA ARG A 71 20.67 -13.38 3.38
C ARG A 71 19.43 -12.73 3.96
N LYS A 72 18.33 -12.81 3.20
CA LYS A 72 17.05 -12.17 3.52
C LYS A 72 15.94 -12.67 2.61
N TYR A 73 14.71 -12.36 2.99
CA TYR A 73 13.53 -12.44 2.17
C TYR A 73 13.19 -11.05 1.65
N GLU A 74 12.87 -10.94 0.37
CA GLU A 74 12.10 -9.83 -0.17
C GLU A 74 10.65 -10.29 -0.34
N VAL A 75 9.70 -9.45 0.07
CA VAL A 75 8.26 -9.72 -0.03
C VAL A 75 7.64 -8.58 -0.81
N LEU A 76 6.95 -8.89 -1.92
CA LEU A 76 6.24 -7.92 -2.74
C LEU A 76 4.78 -8.31 -2.81
N ILE A 77 3.89 -7.36 -2.51
CA ILE A 77 2.44 -7.54 -2.54
C ILE A 77 1.84 -6.48 -3.45
N SER A 78 1.07 -6.91 -4.46
CA SER A 78 0.27 -6.04 -5.31
C SER A 78 -1.21 -6.20 -4.95
N PHE A 79 -1.96 -5.10 -5.00
CA PHE A 79 -3.39 -5.07 -4.76
C PHE A 79 -4.15 -4.71 -6.05
N THR A 80 -5.42 -5.12 -6.12
CA THR A 80 -6.29 -4.89 -7.29
C THR A 80 -6.54 -3.41 -7.59
N ASN A 81 -6.35 -2.53 -6.61
CA ASN A 81 -6.45 -1.08 -6.79
C ASN A 81 -5.16 -0.44 -7.35
N GLY A 82 -4.14 -1.25 -7.66
CA GLY A 82 -2.84 -0.79 -8.16
C GLY A 82 -1.80 -0.49 -7.08
N ASP A 83 -2.17 -0.53 -5.79
CA ASP A 83 -1.22 -0.32 -4.70
C ASP A 83 -0.18 -1.44 -4.64
N ARG A 84 1.00 -1.11 -4.12
CA ARG A 84 2.06 -2.06 -3.83
C ARG A 84 2.61 -1.86 -2.43
N VAL A 85 2.94 -2.97 -1.77
CA VAL A 85 3.67 -2.97 -0.50
C VAL A 85 4.86 -3.91 -0.64
N GLU A 86 6.03 -3.44 -0.23
CA GLU A 86 7.28 -4.17 -0.30
C GLU A 86 7.92 -4.25 1.09
N GLY A 87 8.59 -5.36 1.39
CA GLY A 87 9.25 -5.57 2.67
C GLY A 87 10.48 -6.47 2.57
N SER A 88 11.53 -6.11 3.30
CA SER A 88 12.83 -6.79 3.31
C SER A 88 13.13 -7.32 4.71
N PHE A 89 13.35 -8.63 4.86
CA PHE A 89 13.41 -9.30 6.17
C PHE A 89 14.54 -10.31 6.26
N LYS A 90 15.40 -10.20 7.29
CA LYS A 90 16.42 -11.23 7.58
C LYS A 90 15.86 -12.46 8.31
N ASP A 91 14.63 -12.39 8.81
CA ASP A 91 14.03 -13.43 9.66
C ASP A 91 12.68 -13.88 9.09
N LYS A 92 12.49 -15.19 8.96
CA LYS A 92 11.27 -15.81 8.44
C LYS A 92 10.04 -15.51 9.30
N THR A 93 10.21 -15.37 10.60
CA THR A 93 9.15 -15.03 11.56
C THR A 93 8.63 -13.62 11.26
N LYS A 94 9.52 -12.67 10.97
CA LYS A 94 9.12 -11.30 10.58
C LYS A 94 8.37 -11.25 9.27
N VAL A 95 8.74 -12.10 8.30
CA VAL A 95 7.96 -12.28 7.07
C VAL A 95 6.54 -12.75 7.38
N ARG A 96 6.41 -13.73 8.28
CA ARG A 96 5.10 -14.25 8.68
C ARG A 96 4.25 -13.18 9.37
N ASP A 97 4.83 -12.46 10.33
CA ASP A 97 4.16 -11.38 11.04
C ASP A 97 3.66 -10.31 10.06
N PHE A 98 4.50 -9.93 9.10
CA PHE A 98 4.15 -8.97 8.05
C PHE A 98 2.99 -9.45 7.19
N LEU A 99 3.04 -10.69 6.68
CA LEU A 99 1.95 -11.24 5.86
C LEU A 99 0.65 -11.37 6.65
N GLN A 100 0.72 -11.76 7.93
CA GLN A 100 -0.45 -11.83 8.82
C GLN A 100 -1.05 -10.45 9.10
N PHE A 101 -0.22 -9.42 9.21
CA PHE A 101 -0.69 -8.04 9.35
C PHE A 101 -1.43 -7.58 8.09
N ILE A 102 -0.86 -7.84 6.90
CA ILE A 102 -1.50 -7.48 5.62
C ILE A 102 -2.82 -8.23 5.43
N ALA A 103 -2.90 -9.51 5.79
CA ALA A 103 -4.12 -10.31 5.67
C ALA A 103 -5.28 -9.86 6.58
N LYS A 104 -5.03 -8.96 7.54
CA LYS A 104 -6.04 -8.42 8.46
C LYS A 104 -6.56 -7.04 8.05
N GLN A 105 -5.97 -6.42 7.03
CA GLN A 105 -6.43 -5.12 6.50
C GLN A 105 -7.58 -5.32 5.53
#